data_AF-A0A1E7EVN1-F1
#
_entry.id   AF-A0A1E7EVN1-F1
#
_cell.length_a   1.000
_cell.length_b   1.000
_cell.length_c   1.000
_cell.angle_alpha   90.00
_cell.angle_beta   90.00
_cell.angle_gamma   90.00
#
_symmetry.space_group_name_H-M   'P 1'
#
loop_
_entity.id
_entity.type
_entity.pdbx_description
1 polymer ?
#
loop_
_entity_poly.entity_id
_entity_poly.type
_entity_poly.pdbx_seq_one_letter_code
_entity_poly.pdbx_strand_id
1 'polypeptide(L)'
;LPKDYISDNFNLAQLPPIVERIGYQAMGDDAIHTDEDSLIPPYAIQKAAEALYLMIHARFVISPRGLEAIRQVMTMDNTVFGKCPRSTCRGTGLLPYGYSNDYTSANTASATTSKSSLCHRYCPFCGEVWISWDSKTDGCAWGPSWCHLFLMCFGSQVYAKELIAAAA
;
A
#
# COMPACT_ATOMS: atom_id res chain seq x y z
N LEU A 1 5.56 2.18 11.03
CA LEU A 1 4.33 2.63 11.72
C LEU A 1 4.64 2.93 13.18
N PRO A 2 4.11 4.02 13.76
CA PRO A 2 4.26 4.32 15.19
C PRO A 2 3.64 3.21 16.07
N LYS A 3 4.32 2.81 17.15
CA LYS A 3 3.86 1.71 18.02
C LYS A 3 2.50 2.03 18.67
N ASP A 4 2.30 3.28 19.06
CA ASP A 4 1.06 3.80 19.64
C ASP A 4 -0.13 3.64 18.68
N TYR A 5 0.08 3.82 17.38
CA TYR A 5 -0.98 3.66 16.38
C TYR A 5 -1.41 2.20 16.23
N ILE A 6 -0.45 1.27 16.25
CA ILE A 6 -0.71 -0.18 16.13
C ILE A 6 -1.37 -0.73 17.40
N SER A 7 -1.01 -0.22 18.58
CA SER A 7 -1.56 -0.70 19.85
C SER A 7 -2.98 -0.19 20.14
N ASP A 8 -3.47 0.80 19.39
CA ASP A 8 -4.79 1.37 19.59
C ASP A 8 -5.87 0.55 18.86
N ASN A 9 -6.73 -0.10 19.65
CA ASN A 9 -7.82 -0.95 19.17
C ASN A 9 -8.79 -0.23 18.23
N PHE A 10 -8.94 1.10 18.35
CA PHE A 10 -9.77 1.87 17.43
C PHE A 10 -9.23 1.81 16.01
N ASN A 11 -7.91 1.96 15.83
CA ASN A 11 -7.25 1.90 14.52
C ASN A 11 -7.27 0.48 13.93
N LEU A 12 -7.43 -0.54 14.78
CA LEU A 12 -7.51 -1.95 14.38
C LEU A 12 -8.94 -2.43 14.11
N ALA A 13 -9.97 -1.60 14.31
CA ALA A 13 -11.35 -2.01 14.19
C ALA A 13 -11.64 -2.72 12.85
N GLN A 14 -12.39 -3.83 12.90
CA GLN A 14 -12.75 -4.67 11.75
C GLN A 14 -11.60 -5.45 11.07
N LEU A 15 -10.33 -5.27 11.47
CA LEU A 15 -9.22 -6.04 10.92
C LEU A 15 -9.11 -7.49 11.47
N PRO A 16 -9.32 -7.76 12.77
CA PRO A 16 -9.14 -9.12 13.32
C PRO A 16 -9.85 -10.23 12.53
N PRO A 17 -11.16 -10.16 12.21
CA PRO A 17 -11.83 -11.24 11.47
C PRO A 17 -11.30 -11.41 10.04
N ILE A 18 -10.84 -10.31 9.42
CA ILE A 18 -10.25 -10.35 8.08
C ILE A 18 -8.90 -11.07 8.11
N VAL A 19 -8.06 -10.75 9.09
CA VAL A 19 -6.71 -11.31 9.25
C VAL A 19 -6.75 -12.78 9.64
N GLU A 20 -7.65 -13.15 10.55
CA GLU A 20 -7.88 -14.53 10.94
C GLU A 20 -8.27 -15.38 9.72
N ARG A 21 -9.22 -14.89 8.92
CA ARG A 21 -9.60 -15.55 7.65
C ARG A 21 -8.43 -15.69 6.69
N ILE A 22 -7.57 -14.68 6.57
CA ILE A 22 -6.37 -14.74 5.71
C ILE A 22 -5.39 -15.82 6.22
N GLY A 23 -5.22 -15.92 7.54
CA GLY A 23 -4.44 -16.98 8.18
C GLY A 23 -4.99 -18.38 7.84
N TYR A 24 -6.29 -18.59 8.02
CA TYR A 24 -6.94 -19.86 7.66
C TYR A 24 -6.84 -20.18 6.16
N GLN A 25 -7.04 -19.20 5.29
CA GLN A 25 -6.85 -19.39 3.84
C GLN A 25 -5.41 -19.71 3.45
N ALA A 26 -4.43 -19.25 4.24
CA ALA A 26 -3.05 -19.63 4.03
C ALA A 26 -2.86 -21.12 4.28
N MET A 27 -3.48 -21.66 5.35
CA MET A 27 -3.34 -23.07 5.74
C MET A 27 -3.86 -24.05 4.68
N GLY A 28 -4.79 -23.65 3.82
CA GLY A 28 -5.31 -24.53 2.74
C GLY A 28 -5.92 -25.82 3.30
N ASP A 29 -5.64 -26.95 2.65
CA ASP A 29 -6.13 -28.27 3.05
C ASP A 29 -5.52 -28.77 4.39
N ASP A 30 -4.41 -28.18 4.86
CA ASP A 30 -3.81 -28.50 6.17
C ASP A 30 -4.74 -28.10 7.33
N ALA A 31 -5.73 -27.22 7.10
CA ALA A 31 -6.71 -26.81 8.10
C ALA A 31 -7.73 -27.91 8.45
N ILE A 32 -7.88 -28.96 7.64
CA ILE A 32 -8.86 -30.04 7.85
C ILE A 32 -8.30 -31.12 8.80
N HIS A 33 -6.97 -31.13 9.01
CA HIS A 33 -6.28 -32.14 9.82
C HIS A 33 -5.82 -31.64 11.20
N THR A 34 -6.12 -30.39 11.56
CA THR A 34 -5.78 -29.86 12.87
C THR A 34 -6.81 -30.32 13.91
N ASP A 35 -6.49 -31.37 14.66
CA ASP A 35 -7.04 -31.56 16.01
C ASP A 35 -6.81 -30.28 16.83
N GLU A 36 -7.62 -29.99 17.85
CA GLU A 36 -7.52 -28.75 18.66
C GLU A 36 -6.12 -28.46 19.25
N ASP A 37 -5.23 -29.46 19.28
CA ASP A 37 -3.85 -29.39 19.79
C ASP A 37 -2.77 -29.21 18.69
N SER A 38 -3.17 -29.07 17.42
CA SER A 38 -2.23 -28.89 16.31
C SER A 38 -1.79 -27.44 16.16
N LEU A 39 -0.47 -27.22 16.19
CA LEU A 39 0.15 -25.89 16.07
C LEU A 39 -0.16 -25.26 14.70
N ILE A 40 -0.60 -24.00 14.71
CA ILE A 40 -0.79 -23.20 13.49
C ILE A 40 0.56 -23.12 12.74
N PRO A 41 0.60 -23.45 11.44
CA PRO A 41 1.83 -23.40 10.66
C PRO A 41 2.48 -22.00 10.69
N PRO A 42 3.81 -21.89 10.87
CA PRO A 42 4.50 -20.60 10.94
C PRO A 42 4.26 -19.70 9.72
N TYR A 43 4.09 -20.30 8.53
CA TYR A 43 3.83 -19.54 7.30
C TYR A 43 2.45 -18.86 7.29
N ALA A 44 1.44 -19.49 7.90
CA ALA A 44 0.10 -18.92 8.01
C ALA A 44 0.09 -17.71 8.94
N ILE A 45 0.82 -17.81 10.07
CA ILE A 45 1.05 -16.71 11.00
C ILE A 45 1.77 -15.56 10.29
N GLN A 46 2.84 -15.85 9.55
CA GLN A 46 3.60 -14.84 8.82
C GLN A 46 2.74 -14.08 7.81
N LYS A 47 1.92 -14.80 7.04
CA LYS A 47 1.04 -14.20 6.03
C LYS A 47 -0.07 -13.35 6.66
N ALA A 48 -0.66 -13.82 7.76
CA ALA A 48 -1.63 -13.05 8.52
C ALA A 48 -1.00 -11.76 9.11
N ALA A 49 0.21 -11.85 9.66
CA ALA A 49 0.94 -10.72 10.20
C ALA A 49 1.32 -9.69 9.11
N GLU A 50 1.74 -10.16 7.92
CA GLU A 50 1.99 -9.30 6.77
C GLU A 50 0.71 -8.55 6.36
N ALA A 51 -0.38 -9.27 6.15
CA ALA A 51 -1.66 -8.67 5.76
C ALA A 51 -2.14 -7.63 6.79
N LEU A 52 -2.06 -7.96 8.09
CA LEU A 52 -2.41 -7.03 9.16
C LEU A 52 -1.57 -5.76 9.09
N TYR A 53 -0.25 -5.88 8.94
CA TYR A 53 0.64 -4.73 8.86
C TYR A 53 0.30 -3.82 7.67
N LEU A 54 0.07 -4.39 6.47
CA LEU A 54 -0.25 -3.61 5.28
C LEU A 54 -1.62 -2.91 5.40
N MET A 55 -2.63 -3.58 5.96
CA MET A 55 -3.95 -2.98 6.18
C MET A 55 -3.93 -1.85 7.22
N ILE A 56 -3.14 -1.99 8.30
CA ILE A 56 -2.92 -0.90 9.26
C ILE A 56 -2.15 0.24 8.58
N HIS A 57 -1.16 -0.09 7.75
CA HIS A 57 -0.38 0.91 7.03
C HIS A 57 -1.27 1.78 6.15
N ALA A 58 -2.18 1.19 5.38
CA ALA A 58 -3.14 1.89 4.53
C ALA A 58 -3.98 2.91 5.31
N ARG A 59 -4.44 2.53 6.51
CA ARG A 59 -5.18 3.44 7.41
C ARG A 59 -4.29 4.56 7.94
N PHE A 60 -3.06 4.22 8.33
CA PHE A 60 -2.13 5.19 8.90
C PHE A 60 -1.75 6.27 7.89
N VAL A 61 -1.39 5.89 6.65
CA VAL A 61 -0.91 6.86 5.65
C VAL A 61 -1.97 7.87 5.21
N ILE A 62 -3.25 7.56 5.42
CA ILE A 62 -4.40 8.47 5.21
C ILE A 62 -4.64 9.39 6.41
N SER A 63 -4.20 8.99 7.62
CA SER A 63 -4.36 9.83 8.81
C SER A 63 -3.54 11.13 8.71
N PRO A 64 -3.91 12.21 9.44
CA PRO A 64 -3.15 13.46 9.43
C PRO A 64 -1.66 13.28 9.78
N ARG A 65 -1.36 12.41 10.76
CA ARG A 65 0.02 12.07 11.15
C ARG A 65 0.76 11.34 10.04
N GLY A 66 0.09 10.42 9.34
CA GLY A 66 0.70 9.66 8.25
C GLY A 66 0.94 10.50 7.01
N LEU A 67 -0.04 11.33 6.61
CA LEU A 67 0.13 12.24 5.48
C LEU A 67 1.29 13.23 5.72
N GLU A 68 1.39 13.77 6.93
CA GLU A 68 2.50 14.65 7.32
C GLU A 68 3.85 13.92 7.29
N ALA A 69 3.91 12.67 7.77
CA ALA A 69 5.13 11.88 7.72
C ALA A 69 5.60 11.64 6.27
N ILE A 70 4.70 11.29 5.35
CA ILE A 70 5.06 11.11 3.94
C ILE A 70 5.42 12.45 3.28
N ARG A 71 4.72 13.53 3.63
CA ARG A 71 5.04 14.89 3.15
C ARG A 71 6.50 15.24 3.45
N GLN A 72 6.95 15.04 4.68
CA GLN A 72 8.32 15.35 5.08
C GLN A 72 9.35 14.60 4.22
N VAL A 73 9.12 13.31 3.97
CA VAL A 73 9.99 12.50 3.10
C VAL A 73 9.98 13.02 1.66
N MET A 74 8.80 13.30 1.10
CA MET A 74 8.67 13.75 -0.29
C MET A 74 9.15 15.19 -0.52
N THR A 75 9.15 16.05 0.51
CA THR A 75 9.76 17.37 0.42
C THR A 75 11.29 17.28 0.37
N MET A 76 11.89 16.26 1.01
CA MET A 76 13.34 16.02 0.94
C MET A 76 13.75 15.42 -0.41
N ASP A 77 13.01 14.41 -0.87
CA ASP A 77 13.20 13.78 -2.18
C ASP A 77 11.85 13.37 -2.76
N ASN A 78 11.34 14.16 -3.71
CA ASN A 78 10.06 13.86 -4.36
C ASN A 78 10.13 12.64 -5.28
N THR A 79 11.32 12.09 -5.53
CA THR A 79 11.57 10.92 -6.38
C THR A 79 11.83 9.65 -5.58
N VAL A 80 11.60 9.68 -4.26
CA VAL A 80 11.77 8.53 -3.35
C VAL A 80 10.99 7.29 -3.79
N PHE A 81 9.85 7.47 -4.46
CA PHE A 81 9.03 6.37 -5.00
C PHE A 81 9.26 6.13 -6.49
N GLY A 82 10.31 6.70 -7.07
CA GLY A 82 10.65 6.62 -8.49
C GLY A 82 10.19 7.84 -9.29
N LYS A 83 10.59 7.84 -10.57
CA LYS A 83 10.31 8.91 -11.53
C LYS A 83 9.40 8.41 -12.63
N CYS A 84 8.56 9.30 -13.15
CA CYS A 84 7.72 8.98 -14.30
C CYS A 84 8.60 8.62 -15.52
N PRO A 85 8.40 7.45 -16.16
CA PRO A 85 9.18 7.03 -17.33
C PRO A 85 8.82 7.85 -18.59
N ARG A 86 7.69 8.55 -18.58
CA ARG A 86 7.26 9.39 -19.71
C ARG A 86 8.13 10.64 -19.79
N SER A 87 8.78 10.84 -20.94
CA SER A 87 9.69 11.97 -21.19
C SER A 87 9.03 13.34 -20.99
N THR A 88 7.76 13.49 -21.38
CA THR A 88 7.01 14.75 -21.23
C THR A 88 6.75 15.12 -19.77
N CYS A 89 6.79 14.15 -18.85
CA CYS A 89 6.64 14.39 -17.42
C CYS A 89 7.95 14.88 -16.75
N ARG A 90 9.05 15.05 -17.52
CA ARG A 90 10.34 15.58 -17.04
C ARG A 90 10.89 14.90 -15.78
N GLY A 91 10.60 13.61 -15.62
CA GLY A 91 11.03 12.84 -14.45
C GLY A 91 10.29 13.19 -13.16
N THR A 92 9.05 13.68 -13.24
CA THR A 92 8.17 13.95 -12.09
C THR A 92 8.14 12.74 -11.13
N GLY A 93 8.29 13.01 -9.84
CA GLY A 93 8.22 12.01 -8.78
C GLY A 93 6.86 11.31 -8.72
N LEU A 94 6.88 9.98 -8.68
CA LEU A 94 5.68 9.16 -8.62
C LEU A 94 5.16 9.01 -7.18
N LEU A 95 3.89 8.62 -7.04
CA LEU A 95 3.24 8.32 -5.77
C LEU A 95 2.84 6.84 -5.73
N PRO A 96 3.02 6.13 -4.61
CA PRO A 96 2.49 4.79 -4.45
C PRO A 96 0.97 4.72 -4.67
N TYR A 97 0.50 3.63 -5.27
CA TYR A 97 -0.90 3.41 -5.61
C TYR A 97 -1.27 1.93 -5.51
N GLY A 98 -2.45 1.64 -4.96
CA GLY A 98 -3.05 0.32 -4.99
C GLY A 98 -4.44 0.35 -5.62
N TYR A 99 -4.81 -0.68 -6.39
CA TYR A 99 -6.15 -0.74 -6.98
C TYR A 99 -7.24 -1.14 -5.97
N SER A 100 -6.86 -1.76 -4.85
CA SER A 100 -7.78 -2.24 -3.82
C SER A 100 -7.25 -1.92 -2.43
N ASN A 101 -8.15 -1.82 -1.45
CA ASN A 101 -7.81 -1.81 -0.02
C ASN A 101 -7.72 -3.21 0.57
N ASP A 102 -8.26 -4.20 -0.12
CA ASP A 102 -8.29 -5.58 0.35
C ASP A 102 -6.96 -6.26 0.05
N TYR A 103 -6.39 -6.91 1.06
CA TYR A 103 -5.21 -7.75 0.88
C TYR A 103 -5.59 -8.95 0.02
N THR A 104 -5.04 -8.99 -1.19
CA THR A 104 -5.21 -10.12 -2.09
C THR A 104 -3.92 -10.91 -2.13
N SER A 105 -3.91 -12.06 -1.47
CA SER A 105 -2.84 -13.05 -1.60
C SER A 105 -2.61 -13.36 -3.09
N ALA A 106 -1.62 -12.71 -3.69
CA ALA A 106 -1.28 -12.83 -5.10
C ALA A 106 -0.84 -14.25 -5.51
N ASN A 107 -0.80 -15.20 -4.57
CA ASN A 107 -0.38 -16.58 -4.78
C ASN A 107 -1.52 -17.56 -5.07
N THR A 108 -2.80 -17.15 -5.07
CA THR A 108 -3.93 -18.10 -5.20
C THR A 108 -4.97 -17.82 -6.29
N ALA A 109 -4.82 -16.83 -7.16
CA ALA A 109 -5.74 -16.74 -8.31
C ALA A 109 -5.11 -16.08 -9.54
N SER A 110 -4.75 -16.93 -10.53
CA SER A 110 -4.45 -16.61 -11.93
C SER A 110 -3.27 -15.67 -12.18
N ALA A 111 -2.31 -16.14 -12.97
CA ALA A 111 -1.14 -15.39 -13.47
C ALA A 111 -1.49 -14.08 -14.23
N THR A 112 -2.77 -13.79 -14.45
CA THR A 112 -3.29 -12.55 -15.03
C THR A 112 -3.73 -11.53 -13.99
N THR A 113 -4.13 -11.95 -12.78
CA THR A 113 -4.55 -11.06 -11.67
C THR A 113 -3.41 -10.72 -10.72
N SER A 114 -2.39 -11.58 -10.62
CA SER A 114 -1.25 -11.44 -9.68
C SER A 114 -0.37 -10.21 -9.90
N LYS A 115 -0.42 -9.56 -11.07
CA LYS A 115 0.31 -8.30 -11.33
C LYS A 115 -0.46 -7.07 -10.89
N SER A 116 -1.78 -7.15 -10.75
CA SER A 116 -2.65 -6.03 -10.36
C SER A 116 -2.62 -5.76 -8.84
N SER A 117 -2.32 -6.79 -8.04
CA SER A 117 -2.27 -6.68 -6.58
C SER A 117 -0.99 -6.03 -6.05
N LEU A 118 0.08 -5.91 -6.84
CA LEU A 118 1.30 -5.24 -6.40
C LEU A 118 1.08 -3.72 -6.25
N CYS A 119 1.91 -3.06 -5.45
CA CYS A 119 1.92 -1.61 -5.38
C CYS A 119 2.38 -1.04 -6.71
N HIS A 120 1.51 -0.25 -7.33
CA HIS A 120 1.75 0.53 -8.53
C HIS A 120 2.20 1.94 -8.16
N ARG A 121 2.46 2.77 -9.17
CA ARG A 121 2.94 4.14 -9.01
C ARG A 121 2.12 5.11 -9.86
N TYR A 122 1.41 6.04 -9.24
CA TYR A 122 0.64 7.09 -9.87
C TYR A 122 1.51 8.31 -10.20
N CYS A 123 1.36 8.85 -11.41
CA CYS A 123 2.00 10.09 -11.82
C CYS A 123 1.03 11.28 -11.68
N PRO A 124 1.35 12.31 -10.87
CA PRO A 124 0.49 13.48 -10.72
C PRO A 124 0.47 14.39 -11.96
N PHE A 125 1.48 14.30 -12.84
CA PHE A 125 1.57 15.15 -14.03
C PHE A 125 0.72 14.61 -15.20
N CYS A 126 0.84 13.32 -15.52
CA CYS A 126 0.08 12.72 -16.62
C CYS A 126 -1.21 12.02 -16.18
N GLY A 127 -1.45 11.84 -14.88
CA GLY A 127 -2.63 11.19 -14.35
C GLY A 127 -2.69 9.68 -14.58
N GLU A 128 -1.58 9.06 -14.99
CA GLU A 128 -1.52 7.62 -15.30
C GLU A 128 -0.87 6.83 -14.16
N VAL A 129 -1.27 5.56 -14.05
CA VAL A 129 -0.71 4.58 -13.13
C VAL A 129 0.28 3.70 -13.88
N TRP A 130 1.49 3.59 -13.33
CA TRP A 130 2.59 2.79 -13.87
C TRP A 130 2.78 1.52 -13.06
N ILE A 131 3.03 0.42 -13.76
CA ILE A 131 3.39 -0.86 -13.16
C ILE A 131 4.83 -0.78 -12.65
N SER A 132 5.01 -1.07 -11.36
CA SER A 132 6.32 -1.16 -10.71
C SER A 132 6.73 -2.63 -10.61
N TRP A 133 7.45 -3.11 -11.62
CA TRP A 133 7.92 -4.51 -11.68
C TRP A 133 8.88 -4.87 -10.55
N ASP A 134 9.51 -3.86 -9.95
CA ASP A 134 10.42 -3.95 -8.80
C ASP A 134 9.68 -3.97 -7.45
N SER A 135 8.37 -3.72 -7.44
CA SER A 135 7.58 -3.70 -6.21
C SER A 135 7.46 -5.10 -5.60
N LYS A 136 7.75 -5.19 -4.31
CA LYS A 136 7.61 -6.43 -3.51
C LYS A 136 6.45 -6.36 -2.53
N THR A 137 5.72 -5.24 -2.51
CA THR A 137 4.65 -4.96 -1.55
C THR A 137 3.31 -4.96 -2.26
N ASP A 138 2.28 -5.51 -1.62
CA ASP A 138 0.91 -5.43 -2.10
C ASP A 138 0.40 -3.97 -2.09
N GLY A 139 -0.37 -3.60 -3.11
CA GLY A 139 -0.96 -2.28 -3.28
C GLY A 139 -1.99 -1.91 -2.21
N CYS A 140 -2.58 -2.90 -1.52
CA CYS A 140 -3.48 -2.66 -0.38
C CYS A 140 -2.85 -1.81 0.71
N ALA A 141 -1.51 -1.80 0.82
CA ALA A 141 -0.78 -0.96 1.75
C ALA A 141 -1.00 0.55 1.54
N TRP A 142 -1.36 0.96 0.33
CA TRP A 142 -1.60 2.36 -0.03
C TRP A 142 -3.06 2.61 -0.40
N GLY A 143 -3.71 1.61 -0.99
CA GLY A 143 -5.08 1.72 -1.46
C GLY A 143 -5.24 2.67 -2.65
N PRO A 144 -6.48 2.83 -3.15
CA PRO A 144 -6.76 3.61 -4.35
C PRO A 144 -6.90 5.10 -4.09
N SER A 145 -7.11 5.52 -2.83
CA SER A 145 -7.47 6.90 -2.51
C SER A 145 -6.30 7.73 -1.98
N TRP A 146 -5.24 7.09 -1.46
CA TRP A 146 -4.18 7.79 -0.74
C TRP A 146 -3.46 8.83 -1.62
N CYS A 147 -3.06 8.47 -2.84
CA CYS A 147 -2.31 9.39 -3.71
C CYS A 147 -3.12 10.65 -4.04
N HIS A 148 -4.43 10.50 -4.28
CA HIS A 148 -5.33 11.60 -4.57
C HIS A 148 -5.51 12.51 -3.35
N LEU A 149 -5.72 11.93 -2.17
CA LEU A 149 -5.81 12.69 -0.92
C LEU A 149 -4.51 13.46 -0.63
N PHE A 150 -3.37 12.81 -0.79
CA PHE A 150 -2.07 13.44 -0.59
C PHE A 150 -1.87 14.64 -1.52
N LEU A 151 -2.25 14.52 -2.79
CA LEU A 151 -2.17 15.63 -3.75
C LEU A 151 -3.11 16.78 -3.40
N MET A 152 -4.34 16.49 -2.94
CA MET A 152 -5.27 17.53 -2.49
C MET A 152 -4.73 18.30 -1.28
N CYS A 153 -4.08 17.63 -0.34
CA CYS A 153 -3.54 18.26 0.86
C CYS A 153 -2.19 18.95 0.65
N PHE A 154 -1.28 18.33 -0.10
CA PHE A 154 0.14 18.71 -0.15
C PHE A 154 0.73 18.82 -1.57
N GLY A 155 -0.08 18.65 -2.61
CA GLY A 155 0.39 18.68 -4.00
C GLY A 155 1.11 19.97 -4.36
N SER A 156 0.61 21.13 -3.91
CA SER A 156 1.25 22.43 -4.15
C SER A 156 2.59 22.60 -3.44
N GLN A 157 2.82 21.90 -2.34
CA GLN A 157 4.06 21.98 -1.56
C GLN A 157 5.13 21.03 -2.12
N VAL A 158 4.73 19.81 -2.49
CA VAL A 158 5.64 18.76 -2.95
C VAL A 158 5.99 18.91 -4.44
N TYR A 159 5.03 19.33 -5.26
CA TYR A 159 5.16 19.42 -6.72
C TYR A 159 5.15 20.87 -7.24
N ALA A 160 5.54 21.83 -6.41
CA ALA A 160 5.52 23.25 -6.77
C ALA A 160 6.26 23.54 -8.08
N LYS A 161 7.44 22.93 -8.27
CA LYS A 161 8.29 23.15 -9.44
C LYS A 161 7.65 22.59 -10.71
N GLU A 162 7.07 21.41 -10.60
CA GLU A 162 6.40 20.70 -11.68
C GLU A 162 5.10 21.41 -12.10
N LEU A 163 4.35 21.96 -11.13
CA LEU A 163 3.16 22.76 -11.37
C LEU A 163 3.49 24.09 -12.06
N ILE A 164 4.55 24.78 -11.62
CA ILE A 164 5.03 26.01 -12.29
C ILE A 164 5.47 25.70 -13.72
N ALA A 165 6.19 24.59 -13.92
CA ALA A 165 6.65 24.17 -15.25
C ALA A 165 5.52 23.72 -16.19
N ALA A 166 4.36 23.34 -15.66
CA ALA A 166 3.18 23.00 -16.45
C ALA A 166 2.37 24.25 -16.88
N ALA A 167 2.48 25.34 -16.13
CA ALA A 167 1.76 26.59 -16.37
C ALA A 167 2.49 27.56 -17.32
N ALA A 168 3.76 27.27 -17.65
CA ALA A 168 4.62 28.06 -18.54
C ALA A 168 4.77 27.40 -19.91
#